data_AF-A0A3B9RRR7-F1
#
_entry.id   AF-A0A3B9RRR7-F1
#
_cell.length_a   1.000
_cell.length_b   1.000
_cell.length_c   1.000
_cell.angle_alpha   90.00
_cell.angle_beta   90.00
_cell.angle_gamma   90.00
#
_symmetry.space_group_name_H-M   'P 1'
#
loop_
_entity.id
_entity.type
_entity.pdbx_description
1 polymer ?
#
loop_
_entity_poly.entity_id
_entity_poly.type
_entity_poly.pdbx_seq_one_letter_code
_entity_poly.pdbx_strand_id
1 'polypeptide(L)' 'MAKSIGRADVAKAAGVSESTVSRALNDSPLISGDIKRKVREQAELLGYYPSRTATLFASNKSLSLGFVVPYYK' A
#
# COMPACT_ATOMS: atom_id res chain seq x y z
N MET A 1 21.65 -8.69 1.15
CA MET A 1 20.62 -7.64 1.00
C MET A 1 19.27 -8.27 1.31
N ALA A 2 18.58 -7.81 2.36
CA ALA A 2 17.29 -8.37 2.74
C ALA A 2 16.24 -7.92 1.72
N LYS A 3 15.62 -8.88 1.02
CA LYS A 3 14.62 -8.65 -0.02
C LYS A 3 13.42 -7.94 0.60
N SER A 4 13.08 -6.74 0.12
CA SER A 4 11.87 -6.05 0.58
C SER A 4 10.64 -6.78 0.05
N ILE A 5 9.76 -7.18 0.95
CA ILE A 5 8.48 -7.81 0.58
C ILE A 5 7.63 -6.77 -0.14
N GLY A 6 7.26 -7.08 -1.38
CA GLY A 6 6.47 -6.21 -2.24
C GLY A 6 5.03 -6.69 -2.39
N ARG A 7 4.18 -5.86 -3.00
CA ARG A 7 2.81 -6.24 -3.38
C ARG A 7 2.73 -7.49 -4.27
N ALA A 8 3.79 -7.77 -5.02
CA ALA A 8 3.93 -8.97 -5.85
C ALA A 8 4.05 -10.26 -5.01
N ASP A 9 4.72 -10.18 -3.85
CA ASP A 9 4.85 -11.33 -2.95
C ASP A 9 3.50 -11.59 -2.23
N VAL A 10 2.80 -10.53 -1.82
CA VAL A 10 1.44 -10.62 -1.27
C VAL A 10 0.45 -11.18 -2.29
N ALA A 11 0.56 -10.77 -3.56
CA ALA A 11 -0.26 -11.27 -4.66
C ALA A 11 -0.08 -12.79 -4.85
N LYS A 12 1.16 -13.27 -4.82
CA LYS A 12 1.48 -14.71 -4.89
C LYS A 12 0.93 -15.49 -3.70
N ALA A 13 1.08 -14.96 -2.48
CA ALA A 13 0.59 -15.61 -1.26
C ALA A 13 -0.95 -15.68 -1.21
N ALA A 14 -1.63 -14.61 -1.64
CA ALA A 14 -3.09 -14.55 -1.65
C ALA A 14 -3.73 -15.23 -2.89
N GLY A 15 -2.93 -15.57 -3.92
CA GLY A 15 -3.40 -16.19 -5.16
C GLY A 15 -4.19 -15.22 -6.05
N VAL A 16 -3.87 -13.93 -6.00
CA VAL A 16 -4.57 -12.86 -6.75
C VAL A 16 -3.59 -12.04 -7.57
N SER A 17 -4.08 -11.20 -8.49
CA SER A 17 -3.21 -10.30 -9.25
C SER A 17 -2.73 -9.12 -8.39
N GLU A 18 -1.59 -8.50 -8.75
CA GLU A 18 -1.12 -7.27 -8.11
C GLU A 18 -2.16 -6.14 -8.14
N SER A 19 -2.94 -6.08 -9.22
CA SER A 19 -4.03 -5.10 -9.35
C SER A 19 -5.16 -5.34 -8.34
N THR A 20 -5.42 -6.60 -8.02
CA THR A 20 -6.40 -7.02 -7.01
C THR A 20 -5.90 -6.66 -5.61
N VAL A 21 -4.61 -6.86 -5.32
CA VAL A 21 -4.00 -6.44 -4.04
C VAL A 21 -4.10 -4.93 -3.86
N SER A 22 -3.77 -4.15 -4.89
CA SER A 22 -3.89 -2.68 -4.84
C SER A 22 -5.32 -2.22 -4.58
N ARG A 23 -6.30 -2.83 -5.27
CA ARG A 23 -7.73 -2.53 -5.07
C ARG A 23 -8.24 -2.98 -3.69
N ALA A 24 -7.75 -4.11 -3.17
CA ALA A 24 -8.14 -4.63 -1.87
C ALA A 24 -7.59 -3.76 -0.73
N LEU A 25 -6.34 -3.29 -0.86
CA LEU A 25 -5.72 -2.35 0.09
C LEU A 25 -6.33 -0.96 0.03
N ASN A 26 -6.76 -0.50 -1.14
CA ASN A 26 -7.50 0.77 -1.33
C ASN A 26 -9.01 0.64 -1.06
N ASP A 27 -9.45 -0.47 -0.47
CA ASP A 27 -10.84 -0.74 -0.10
C ASP A 27 -11.90 -0.61 -1.22
N SER A 28 -11.50 -0.88 -2.47
CA SER A 28 -12.38 -0.78 -3.64
C SER A 28 -13.65 -1.64 -3.50
N PRO A 29 -14.84 -1.14 -3.89
CA PRO A 29 -16.10 -1.89 -3.82
C PRO A 29 -16.19 -3.04 -4.84
N LEU A 30 -15.25 -3.11 -5.79
CA LEU A 30 -15.20 -4.13 -6.84
C LEU A 30 -14.64 -5.48 -6.36
N ILE A 31 -14.30 -5.60 -5.07
CA ILE A 31 -13.69 -6.82 -4.50
C ILE A 31 -14.55 -7.33 -3.35
N SER A 32 -14.88 -8.61 -3.41
CA SER A 32 -15.60 -9.33 -2.36
C SER A 32 -14.89 -9.22 -1.01
N GLY A 33 -15.67 -9.08 0.07
CA GLY A 33 -15.14 -8.95 1.43
C GLY A 33 -14.19 -10.09 1.85
N ASP A 34 -14.44 -11.30 1.35
CA ASP A 34 -13.58 -12.46 1.61
C ASP A 34 -12.19 -12.31 0.99
N ILE A 35 -12.10 -11.79 -0.24
CA ILE A 35 -10.83 -11.54 -0.92
C ILE A 35 -10.08 -10.42 -0.22
N LYS A 36 -10.77 -9.35 0.21
CA LYS A 36 -10.16 -8.27 0.99
C LYS A 36 -9.55 -8.80 2.28
N ARG A 37 -10.28 -9.63 3.02
CA ARG A 37 -9.81 -10.24 4.27
C ARG A 37 -8.59 -11.11 4.05
N LYS A 38 -8.65 -12.00 3.05
CA LYS A 38 -7.55 -12.91 2.68
C LYS A 38 -6.28 -12.13 2.31
N VAL A 39 -6.41 -11.06 1.52
CA VAL A 39 -5.27 -10.20 1.16
C VAL A 39 -4.70 -9.50 2.39
N ARG A 40 -5.54 -9.01 3.31
CA ARG A 40 -5.11 -8.34 4.55
C ARG A 40 -4.35 -9.28 5.48
N GLU A 41 -4.87 -10.49 5.70
CA GLU A 41 -4.21 -11.53 6.50
C GLU A 41 -2.85 -11.92 5.91
N GLN A 42 -2.77 -12.14 4.59
CA GLN A 42 -1.50 -12.47 3.95
C GLN A 42 -0.50 -11.30 3.98
N ALA A 43 -0.99 -10.06 3.85
CA ALA A 43 -0.14 -8.88 3.99
C ALA A 43 0.42 -8.76 5.42
N GLU A 44 -0.40 -9.00 6.45
CA GLU A 44 0.04 -9.01 7.86
C GLU A 44 1.05 -10.13 8.14
N LEU A 45 0.78 -11.36 7.67
CA LEU A 45 1.69 -12.51 7.81
C LEU A 45 3.06 -12.25 7.18
N LEU A 46 3.07 -11.54 6.05
CA LEU A 46 4.29 -11.16 5.34
C LEU A 46 4.92 -9.87 5.89
N GLY A 47 4.33 -9.22 6.90
CA GLY A 47 4.79 -7.91 7.39
C GLY A 47 4.75 -6.81 6.33
N TYR A 48 3.93 -6.98 5.29
CA TYR A 48 3.75 -6.00 4.23
C TYR A 48 2.82 -4.89 4.72
N TYR A 49 3.42 -3.79 5.19
CA TYR A 49 2.72 -2.55 5.40
C TYR A 49 2.78 -1.68 4.13
N PRO A 50 1.64 -1.20 3.61
CA PRO A 50 1.66 -0.24 2.51
C PRO A 50 2.31 1.05 3.00
N SER A 51 3.57 1.26 2.59
CA SER A 51 4.31 2.48 2.94
C SER A 51 3.60 3.69 2.35
N ARG A 52 3.23 4.65 3.20
CA ARG A 52 2.55 5.89 2.79
C ARG A 52 3.34 6.61 1.69
N THR A 53 4.67 6.62 1.79
CA THR A 53 5.60 7.11 0.75
C THR A 53 5.47 6.35 -0.57
N ALA A 54 5.41 5.01 -0.57
CA ALA A 54 5.23 4.22 -1.78
C ALA A 54 3.87 4.48 -2.45
N THR A 55 2.82 4.69 -1.65
CA THR A 55 1.49 5.10 -2.15
C THR A 55 1.54 6.50 -2.76
N LEU A 56 2.23 7.46 -2.12
CA LEU A 56 2.42 8.81 -2.65
C LEU A 56 3.18 8.79 -3.99
N PHE A 57 4.27 8.02 -4.08
CA PHE A 57 5.02 7.80 -5.32
C PHE A 57 4.16 7.17 -6.42
N ALA A 58 3.40 6.11 -6.11
CA ALA A 58 2.52 5.45 -7.08
C ALA A 58 1.36 6.36 -7.54
N SER A 59 0.87 7.23 -6.65
CA SER A 59 -0.20 8.18 -6.96
C SER A 59 0.28 9.45 -7.67
N ASN A 60 1.60 9.61 -7.87
CA ASN A 60 2.26 10.82 -8.38
C ASN A 60 1.77 12.11 -7.68
N LYS A 61 1.41 11.99 -6.40
CA LYS A 61 0.94 13.10 -5.56
C LYS A 61 1.75 13.06 -4.29
N SER A 62 2.49 14.14 -4.05
CA SER A 62 3.36 14.24 -2.88
C SER A 62 2.56 14.58 -1.61
N LEU A 63 1.39 15.22 -1.75
CA LEU A 63 0.56 15.73 -0.64
C LEU A 63 1.37 16.49 0.44
N SER A 64 2.50 17.08 0.05
CA SER A 64 3.39 17.82 0.95
C SER A 64 3.02 19.30 0.93
N LEU A 65 2.67 19.87 2.09
CA LEU A 65 2.47 21.30 2.26
C LEU A 65 3.71 21.89 2.97
N GLY A 66 4.48 22.71 2.27
CA GLY A 66 5.61 23.43 2.84
C GLY A 66 5.18 24.80 3.34
N PHE A 67 5.52 25.13 4.59
CA PHE A 67 5.27 26.44 5.17
C PHE A 67 6.61 27.15 5.41
N VAL A 68 6.83 28.29 4.77
CA VAL A 68 8.01 29.12 4.98
C VAL A 68 7.57 30.35 5.75
N VAL A 69 8.01 30.44 7.00
CA VAL A 69 7.74 31.59 7.85
C VAL A 69 9.04 32.36 8.08
N PRO A 70 9.05 33.68 7.88
CA PRO A 70 10.19 34.50 8.25
C PRO A 70 10.37 34.47 9.76
N TYR A 71 11.60 34.22 10.21
CA TYR A 71 11.97 34.28 11.61
C TYR A 71 12.42 35.71 11.93
N TYR A 72 11.60 36.47 12.63
CA TYR A 72 11.96 37.78 13.18
C TYR A 72 12.44 37.61 14.62
N LYS A 73 13.52 38.30 14.98
CA LYS A 73 14.13 38.29 16.31
C LYS A 73 13.60 39.44 17.17
#